data_AF-A0A844BWH4-F1
#
_entry.id   AF-A0A844BWH4-F1
#
_cell.length_a   1.000
_cell.length_b   1.000
_cell.length_c   1.000
_cell.angle_alpha   90.00
_cell.angle_beta   90.00
_cell.angle_gamma   90.00
#
_symmetry.space_group_name_H-M   'P 1'
#
loop_
_entity.id
_entity.type
_entity.pdbx_description
1 polymer ?
#
loop_
_entity_poly.entity_id
_entity_poly.type
_entity_poly.pdbx_seq_one_letter_code
_entity_poly.pdbx_strand_id
1 'polypeptide(L)'
;MNKRILIAFSVMIGLLGAAVEKVVDANQTQSEAIVTSDNSKTSDNSKFDELIEEHNLIKLEDILTTSAANSERKGDSIILEVLNENGGLEIQAGDLKPRTEYILSFTYAKLEGYLNSFGGHTDGIWENNTVTVDGKETGTFTEMDSAYVRDDEEYHVVMIKFTTPKDKSPQSSLYIQPNRGDFDTVKVEIKDIYLIETELLQIDETQNR
;
A
#
# COMPACT_ATOMS: atom_id res chain seq x y z
N MET A 1 -8.17 51.21 35.18
CA MET A 1 -8.48 51.17 36.63
C MET A 1 -9.00 49.77 36.93
N ASN A 2 -8.14 48.92 37.50
CA ASN A 2 -8.35 47.48 37.64
C ASN A 2 -9.35 47.16 38.76
N LYS A 3 -10.39 46.36 38.47
CA LYS A 3 -11.22 45.72 39.51
C LYS A 3 -11.32 44.21 39.28
N ARG A 4 -10.58 43.56 40.18
CA ARG A 4 -10.50 42.18 40.66
C ARG A 4 -11.68 41.24 40.41
N ILE A 5 -11.30 40.04 39.99
CA ILE A 5 -12.02 38.76 40.00
C ILE A 5 -12.05 38.20 41.43
N LEU A 6 -13.16 37.59 41.86
CA LEU A 6 -13.22 36.73 43.05
C LEU A 6 -14.29 35.61 42.94
N ILE A 7 -13.79 34.38 42.79
CA ILE A 7 -14.09 33.09 43.48
C ILE A 7 -15.54 32.59 43.66
N ALA A 8 -15.77 31.35 43.20
CA ALA A 8 -16.41 30.28 43.99
C ALA A 8 -16.01 28.89 43.45
N PHE A 9 -15.12 28.18 44.16
CA PHE A 9 -14.88 26.74 44.00
C PHE A 9 -15.62 26.02 45.14
N SER A 10 -16.48 25.05 44.79
CA SER A 10 -17.18 24.23 45.77
C SER A 10 -16.43 22.92 46.00
N VAL A 11 -16.15 22.65 47.27
CA VAL A 11 -15.54 21.43 47.81
C VAL A 11 -16.66 20.43 48.10
N MET A 12 -16.48 19.16 47.71
CA MET A 12 -17.26 18.04 48.23
C MET A 12 -16.30 16.93 48.65
N ILE A 13 -16.34 16.65 49.96
CA ILE A 13 -15.63 15.61 50.71
C ILE A 13 -16.56 14.41 50.87
N GLY A 14 -16.03 13.20 50.77
CA GLY A 14 -16.59 12.00 51.39
C GLY A 14 -16.12 10.72 50.68
N LEU A 15 -15.79 9.62 51.33
CA LEU A 15 -15.55 9.29 52.75
C LEU A 15 -14.87 7.91 52.70
N LEU A 16 -13.85 7.66 53.54
CA LEU A 16 -13.22 6.34 53.71
C LEU A 16 -14.20 5.33 54.35
N GLY A 17 -14.09 4.06 53.97
CA GLY A 17 -14.65 2.92 54.69
C GLY A 17 -13.89 1.63 54.34
N ALA A 18 -13.31 0.99 55.35
CA ALA A 18 -12.31 -0.07 55.25
C ALA A 18 -12.89 -1.49 55.03
N ALA A 19 -11.96 -2.40 54.72
CA ALA A 19 -12.06 -3.83 54.41
C ALA A 19 -12.72 -4.73 55.48
N VAL A 20 -13.06 -5.98 55.09
CA VAL A 20 -12.61 -7.26 55.74
C VAL A 20 -13.20 -8.52 55.03
N GLU A 21 -12.27 -9.44 54.71
CA GLU A 21 -12.26 -10.94 54.67
C GLU A 21 -13.25 -11.85 53.89
N LYS A 22 -12.60 -12.67 53.04
CA LYS A 22 -12.66 -14.14 52.83
C LYS A 22 -14.00 -14.89 52.92
N VAL A 23 -14.37 -15.54 51.82
CA VAL A 23 -14.87 -16.94 51.80
C VAL A 23 -14.23 -17.69 50.63
N VAL A 24 -13.85 -18.94 50.89
CA VAL A 24 -13.12 -19.91 50.06
C VAL A 24 -14.09 -21.02 49.59
N ASP A 25 -13.76 -21.60 48.43
CA ASP A 25 -14.20 -22.88 47.82
C ASP A 25 -15.64 -23.05 47.30
N ALA A 26 -15.80 -23.35 46.00
CA ALA A 26 -15.68 -24.73 45.49
C ALA A 26 -16.06 -24.85 43.98
N ASN A 27 -15.23 -25.59 43.24
CA ASN A 27 -15.54 -26.46 42.09
C ASN A 27 -16.42 -25.95 40.93
N GLN A 28 -15.79 -25.73 39.77
CA GLN A 28 -16.13 -26.55 38.60
C GLN A 28 -14.99 -26.61 37.57
N THR A 29 -14.55 -27.84 37.32
CA THR A 29 -13.58 -28.29 36.32
C THR A 29 -14.28 -28.49 34.97
N GLN A 30 -13.78 -27.87 33.90
CA GLN A 30 -13.84 -28.34 32.50
C GLN A 30 -12.60 -27.78 31.78
N SER A 31 -11.51 -28.55 31.72
CA SER A 31 -11.06 -29.34 30.55
C SER A 31 -10.74 -28.50 29.31
N GLU A 32 -9.44 -28.25 29.15
CA GLU A 32 -8.64 -28.31 27.92
C GLU A 32 -9.36 -28.10 26.57
N ALA A 33 -9.04 -26.97 25.93
CA ALA A 33 -8.79 -26.93 24.49
C ALA A 33 -7.71 -25.88 24.22
N ILE A 34 -6.45 -26.32 24.26
CA ILE A 34 -5.35 -25.62 23.61
C ILE A 34 -5.61 -25.78 22.11
N VAL A 35 -6.23 -24.78 21.50
CA VAL A 35 -6.24 -24.63 20.04
C VAL A 35 -5.03 -23.77 19.69
N THR A 36 -3.89 -24.43 19.55
CA THR A 36 -2.79 -23.94 18.72
C THR A 36 -3.28 -23.99 17.27
N SER A 37 -3.88 -22.90 16.80
CA SER A 37 -3.94 -22.64 15.36
C SER A 37 -2.75 -21.77 14.99
N ASP A 38 -1.57 -22.39 14.97
CA ASP A 38 -0.51 -22.00 14.05
C ASP A 38 -1.06 -22.26 12.65
N ASN A 39 -1.55 -21.20 12.01
CA ASN A 39 -1.81 -21.20 10.58
C ASN A 39 -0.91 -20.13 9.99
N SER A 40 0.36 -20.49 9.85
CA SER A 40 1.37 -19.73 9.12
C SER A 40 0.92 -19.60 7.65
N LYS A 41 0.23 -18.51 7.32
CA LYS A 41 0.11 -18.01 5.95
C LYS A 41 1.44 -17.37 5.53
N THR A 42 2.48 -18.18 5.41
CA THR A 42 3.81 -17.79 4.91
C THR A 42 4.14 -18.46 3.58
N SER A 43 3.12 -18.96 2.86
CA SER A 43 3.29 -19.77 1.64
C SER A 43 3.07 -19.04 0.32
N ASP A 44 2.41 -17.87 0.30
CA ASP A 44 2.10 -17.17 -0.97
C ASP A 44 3.17 -16.13 -1.34
N ASN A 45 3.84 -15.51 -0.37
CA ASN A 45 4.82 -14.45 -0.66
C ASN A 45 6.13 -14.98 -1.26
N SER A 46 6.60 -16.16 -0.84
CA SER A 46 7.87 -16.71 -1.35
C SER A 46 7.85 -17.04 -2.84
N LYS A 47 6.66 -17.38 -3.37
CA LYS A 47 6.49 -17.69 -4.80
C LYS A 47 6.46 -16.44 -5.65
N PHE A 48 5.85 -15.36 -5.14
CA PHE A 48 5.91 -14.07 -5.80
C PHE A 48 7.37 -13.60 -5.88
N ASP A 49 8.10 -13.63 -4.76
CA ASP A 49 9.52 -13.23 -4.71
C ASP A 49 10.40 -13.97 -5.74
N GLU A 50 10.20 -15.28 -5.93
CA GLU A 50 10.95 -16.09 -6.90
C GLU A 50 10.59 -15.74 -8.37
N LEU A 51 9.30 -15.55 -8.67
CA LEU A 51 8.85 -15.26 -10.04
C LEU A 51 9.21 -13.85 -10.49
N ILE A 52 9.31 -12.91 -9.56
CA ILE A 52 9.66 -11.53 -9.87
C ILE A 52 11.05 -11.44 -10.52
N GLU A 53 12.05 -12.15 -10.01
CA GLU A 53 13.43 -12.02 -10.51
C GLU A 53 13.58 -12.50 -11.96
N GLU A 54 12.85 -13.54 -12.35
CA GLU A 54 12.96 -14.14 -13.69
C GLU A 54 12.03 -13.50 -14.72
N HIS A 55 10.91 -12.92 -14.28
CA HIS A 55 9.82 -12.51 -15.17
C HIS A 55 9.45 -11.02 -15.10
N ASN A 56 10.25 -10.20 -14.41
CA ASN A 56 10.04 -8.76 -14.40
C ASN A 56 10.09 -8.18 -15.83
N LEU A 57 8.99 -7.58 -16.25
CA LEU A 57 8.83 -6.98 -17.58
C LEU A 57 9.33 -5.52 -17.65
N ILE A 58 9.75 -4.95 -16.53
CA ILE A 58 10.28 -3.58 -16.46
C ILE A 58 11.72 -3.63 -15.99
N LYS A 59 12.57 -2.79 -16.58
CA LYS A 59 13.87 -2.48 -16.01
C LYS A 59 13.88 -1.08 -15.44
N LEU A 60 14.67 -0.87 -14.39
CA LEU A 60 14.73 0.43 -13.73
C LEU A 60 15.11 1.53 -14.73
N GLU A 61 16.05 1.28 -15.66
CA GLU A 61 16.43 2.21 -16.73
C GLU A 61 15.31 2.63 -17.67
N ASP A 62 14.27 1.82 -17.82
CA ASP A 62 13.14 2.09 -18.72
C ASP A 62 12.06 2.97 -18.06
N ILE A 63 12.17 3.21 -16.76
CA ILE A 63 11.25 4.06 -16.01
C ILE A 63 11.60 5.54 -16.20
N LEU A 64 10.63 6.28 -16.73
CA LEU A 64 10.71 7.71 -16.98
C LEU A 64 10.11 8.50 -15.81
N THR A 65 10.46 9.78 -15.72
CA THR A 65 9.85 10.73 -14.76
C THR A 65 8.98 11.70 -15.52
N THR A 66 7.76 11.94 -15.05
CA THR A 66 6.86 12.90 -15.68
C THR A 66 7.41 14.32 -15.55
N SER A 67 6.97 15.25 -16.41
CA SER A 67 7.42 16.65 -16.36
C SER A 67 7.01 17.40 -15.07
N ALA A 68 6.18 16.78 -14.23
CA ALA A 68 5.66 17.33 -12.99
C ALA A 68 6.35 16.73 -11.74
N ALA A 69 7.49 16.08 -11.92
CA ALA A 69 8.29 15.55 -10.82
C ALA A 69 9.80 15.71 -11.08
N ASN A 70 10.57 15.75 -10.01
CA ASN A 70 12.01 15.56 -10.04
C ASN A 70 12.32 14.13 -9.57
N SER A 71 13.38 13.52 -10.13
CA SER A 71 13.84 12.22 -9.65
C SER A 71 15.37 12.14 -9.55
N GLU A 72 15.82 11.34 -8.60
CA GLU A 72 17.23 10.98 -8.40
C GLU A 72 17.31 9.46 -8.22
N ARG A 73 18.18 8.79 -8.98
CA ARG A 73 18.41 7.33 -8.84
C ARG A 73 19.49 7.08 -7.79
N LYS A 74 19.25 6.16 -6.85
CA LYS A 74 20.18 5.76 -5.79
C LYS A 74 20.27 4.23 -5.71
N GLY A 75 21.24 3.66 -6.42
CA GLY A 75 21.33 2.21 -6.57
C GLY A 75 20.07 1.70 -7.26
N ASP A 76 19.33 0.81 -6.58
CA ASP A 76 18.10 0.19 -7.10
C ASP A 76 16.82 0.95 -6.70
N SER A 77 16.95 2.13 -6.11
CA SER A 77 15.81 3.00 -5.77
C SER A 77 15.76 4.30 -6.56
N ILE A 78 14.56 4.88 -6.62
CA ILE A 78 14.28 6.21 -7.16
C ILE A 78 13.74 7.07 -6.03
N ILE A 79 14.44 8.17 -5.76
CA ILE A 79 13.92 9.27 -4.93
C ILE A 79 13.10 10.17 -5.84
N LEU A 80 11.81 10.26 -5.58
CA LEU A 80 10.86 11.00 -6.38
C LEU A 80 10.29 12.17 -5.57
N GLU A 81 10.35 13.37 -6.11
CA GLU A 81 9.70 14.57 -5.59
C GLU A 81 8.60 15.00 -6.56
N VAL A 82 7.35 14.89 -6.13
CA VAL A 82 6.17 15.28 -6.91
C VAL A 82 5.88 16.76 -6.73
N LEU A 83 5.82 17.53 -7.81
CA LEU A 83 5.72 18.98 -7.79
C LEU A 83 4.27 19.50 -7.95
N ASN A 84 3.37 18.68 -8.47
CA ASN A 84 1.94 18.97 -8.64
C ASN A 84 1.14 17.68 -8.86
N GLU A 85 -0.15 17.82 -9.16
CA GLU A 85 -1.14 16.74 -9.24
C GLU A 85 -0.89 15.70 -10.35
N ASN A 86 0.09 15.91 -11.23
CA ASN A 86 0.47 14.99 -12.30
C ASN A 86 1.91 14.44 -12.18
N GLY A 87 2.60 14.72 -11.07
CA GLY A 87 3.98 14.23 -10.86
C GLY A 87 4.04 12.73 -10.61
N GLY A 88 5.06 12.06 -11.15
CA GLY A 88 5.22 10.63 -10.94
C GLY A 88 6.29 9.97 -11.79
N LEU A 89 6.27 8.65 -11.75
CA LEU A 89 7.00 7.79 -12.67
C LEU A 89 6.07 7.33 -13.78
N GLU A 90 6.63 7.16 -14.98
CA GLU A 90 5.95 6.64 -16.16
C GLU A 90 6.69 5.39 -16.65
N ILE A 91 5.91 4.36 -16.97
CA ILE A 91 6.37 3.06 -17.43
C ILE A 91 5.66 2.76 -18.75
N GLN A 92 6.43 2.56 -19.82
CA GLN A 92 5.86 2.22 -21.12
C GLN A 92 5.25 0.81 -21.09
N ALA A 93 3.99 0.69 -21.51
CA ALA A 93 3.23 -0.56 -21.49
C ALA A 93 2.62 -0.92 -22.85
N GLY A 94 3.15 -0.30 -23.90
CA GLY A 94 2.82 -0.54 -25.31
C GLY A 94 3.00 -2.00 -25.76
N ASP A 95 3.83 -2.78 -25.06
CA ASP A 95 4.18 -4.16 -25.46
C ASP A 95 3.48 -5.27 -24.64
N LEU A 96 2.71 -4.95 -23.60
CA LEU A 96 1.91 -5.94 -22.85
C LEU A 96 0.90 -6.68 -23.74
N LYS A 97 0.61 -7.95 -23.46
CA LYS A 97 -0.39 -8.69 -24.23
C LYS A 97 -1.80 -8.12 -23.99
N PRO A 98 -2.68 -8.03 -25.01
CA PRO A 98 -4.06 -7.61 -24.81
C PRO A 98 -4.88 -8.68 -24.10
N ARG A 99 -5.86 -8.27 -23.28
CA ARG A 99 -6.71 -9.18 -22.47
C ARG A 99 -5.91 -10.08 -21.53
N THR A 100 -4.83 -9.56 -20.97
CA THR A 100 -3.95 -10.30 -20.08
C THR A 100 -3.88 -9.60 -18.74
N GLU A 101 -3.90 -10.40 -17.68
CA GLU A 101 -3.86 -9.93 -16.32
C GLU A 101 -2.40 -9.80 -15.84
N TYR A 102 -2.10 -8.70 -15.19
CA TYR A 102 -0.77 -8.36 -14.70
C TYR A 102 -0.83 -7.84 -13.27
N ILE A 103 0.32 -7.87 -12.60
CA ILE A 103 0.56 -7.21 -11.31
C ILE A 103 1.74 -6.24 -11.48
N LEU A 104 1.50 -4.96 -11.21
CA LEU A 104 2.53 -3.96 -10.92
C LEU A 104 2.74 -3.93 -9.41
N SER A 105 3.98 -4.13 -8.94
CA SER A 105 4.32 -4.02 -7.52
C SER A 105 5.49 -3.06 -7.33
N PHE A 106 5.49 -2.33 -6.22
CA PHE A 106 6.61 -1.51 -5.79
C PHE A 106 6.58 -1.34 -4.27
N THR A 107 7.75 -1.09 -3.70
CA THR A 107 7.92 -0.68 -2.30
C THR A 107 8.12 0.84 -2.26
N TYR A 108 7.47 1.52 -1.32
CA TYR A 108 7.71 2.95 -1.08
C TYR A 108 7.97 3.27 0.40
N ALA A 109 8.64 4.38 0.66
CA ALA A 109 8.66 5.06 1.97
C ALA A 109 8.56 6.58 1.76
N LYS A 110 7.80 7.27 2.62
CA LYS A 110 7.79 8.74 2.62
C LYS A 110 9.10 9.27 3.20
N LEU A 111 9.63 10.31 2.57
CA LEU A 111 10.80 11.03 3.07
C LEU A 111 10.43 12.40 3.60
N GLU A 112 9.60 13.14 2.86
CA GLU A 112 9.20 14.51 3.22
C GLU A 112 7.81 14.83 2.68
N GLY A 113 7.12 15.78 3.31
CA GLY A 113 5.80 16.25 2.88
C GLY A 113 4.64 15.41 3.43
N TYR A 114 3.51 15.46 2.72
CA TYR A 114 2.27 14.77 3.08
C TYR A 114 1.86 13.82 1.97
N LEU A 115 1.67 12.54 2.29
CA LEU A 115 1.32 11.50 1.33
C LEU A 115 -0.11 11.00 1.60
N ASN A 116 -1.04 11.38 0.74
CA ASN A 116 -2.43 10.92 0.85
C ASN A 116 -2.66 9.60 0.13
N SER A 117 -2.01 9.45 -1.03
CA SER A 117 -2.39 8.41 -1.96
C SER A 117 -1.38 8.14 -3.07
N PHE A 118 -1.55 7.03 -3.78
CA PHE A 118 -0.93 6.78 -5.09
C PHE A 118 -2.02 6.58 -6.14
N GLY A 119 -1.86 7.19 -7.31
CA GLY A 119 -2.83 7.03 -8.41
C GLY A 119 -2.18 6.97 -9.79
N GLY A 120 -3.04 7.06 -10.81
CA GLY A 120 -2.64 7.13 -12.22
C GLY A 120 -2.15 5.81 -12.81
N HIS A 121 -2.33 4.69 -12.10
CA HIS A 121 -1.71 3.42 -12.46
C HIS A 121 -2.13 2.88 -13.83
N THR A 122 -3.33 3.21 -14.33
CA THR A 122 -3.82 2.85 -15.67
C THR A 122 -4.64 3.98 -16.29
N ASP A 123 -4.75 4.03 -17.62
CA ASP A 123 -5.40 5.12 -18.37
C ASP A 123 -6.96 5.06 -18.36
N GLY A 124 -7.56 4.47 -17.33
CA GLY A 124 -9.03 4.34 -17.18
C GLY A 124 -9.70 3.31 -18.10
N ILE A 125 -9.00 2.87 -19.16
CA ILE A 125 -9.50 1.87 -20.13
C ILE A 125 -9.24 0.44 -19.61
N TRP A 126 -8.34 0.28 -18.64
CA TRP A 126 -7.88 -1.01 -18.16
C TRP A 126 -8.82 -1.51 -17.08
N GLU A 127 -9.06 -2.81 -17.04
CA GLU A 127 -10.05 -3.42 -16.16
C GLU A 127 -9.40 -3.93 -14.87
N ASN A 128 -10.22 -4.20 -13.84
CA ASN A 128 -9.83 -4.90 -12.62
C ASN A 128 -8.64 -4.28 -11.85
N ASN A 129 -8.54 -2.95 -11.82
CA ASN A 129 -7.48 -2.18 -11.13
C ASN A 129 -7.54 -2.28 -9.59
N THR A 130 -7.44 -3.48 -9.04
CA THR A 130 -7.46 -3.72 -7.60
C THR A 130 -6.10 -3.39 -7.00
N VAL A 131 -6.12 -2.64 -5.90
CA VAL A 131 -4.89 -2.27 -5.19
C VAL A 131 -4.89 -2.78 -3.77
N THR A 132 -3.72 -3.30 -3.39
CA THR A 132 -3.43 -3.73 -2.03
C THR A 132 -2.21 -2.98 -1.51
N VAL A 133 -2.27 -2.60 -0.24
CA VAL A 133 -1.17 -1.98 0.51
C VAL A 133 -0.90 -2.85 1.72
N ASP A 134 0.32 -3.35 1.87
CA ASP A 134 0.71 -4.34 2.89
C ASP A 134 -0.24 -5.56 2.93
N GLY A 135 -0.66 -6.03 1.75
CA GLY A 135 -1.56 -7.17 1.60
C GLY A 135 -3.03 -6.91 1.99
N LYS A 136 -3.41 -5.66 2.29
CA LYS A 136 -4.80 -5.27 2.53
C LYS A 136 -5.35 -4.55 1.32
N GLU A 137 -6.49 -5.00 0.80
CA GLU A 137 -7.19 -4.33 -0.29
C GLU A 137 -7.65 -2.93 0.14
N THR A 138 -7.25 -1.90 -0.61
CA THR A 138 -7.55 -0.50 -0.32
C THR A 138 -8.54 0.13 -1.32
N GLY A 139 -8.86 -0.57 -2.43
CA GLY A 139 -9.90 -0.17 -3.39
C GLY A 139 -9.63 -0.59 -4.84
N THR A 140 -10.42 -0.03 -5.77
CA THR A 140 -10.29 -0.19 -7.24
C THR A 140 -10.18 1.19 -7.93
N PHE A 141 -9.32 1.34 -8.95
CA PHE A 141 -9.09 2.65 -9.62
C PHE A 141 -9.68 2.83 -11.01
N THR A 142 -10.11 4.06 -11.28
CA THR A 142 -10.29 4.65 -12.63
C THR A 142 -9.85 6.12 -12.67
N GLU A 143 -9.05 6.50 -13.68
CA GLU A 143 -8.73 7.87 -14.13
C GLU A 143 -8.11 8.88 -13.15
N MET A 144 -8.85 9.35 -12.14
CA MET A 144 -8.43 10.38 -11.17
C MET A 144 -8.39 9.88 -9.73
N ASP A 145 -8.85 8.66 -9.49
CA ASP A 145 -8.90 8.09 -8.16
C ASP A 145 -7.51 7.58 -7.73
N SER A 146 -7.22 7.74 -6.44
CA SER A 146 -5.94 7.38 -5.84
C SER A 146 -6.15 6.46 -4.64
N ALA A 147 -5.25 5.49 -4.46
CA ALA A 147 -5.28 4.53 -3.36
C ALA A 147 -4.84 5.20 -2.10
N TYR A 148 -5.64 5.09 -1.04
CA TYR A 148 -5.14 5.46 0.27
C TYR A 148 -3.91 4.60 0.58
N VAL A 149 -2.84 5.29 0.97
CA VAL A 149 -1.60 4.67 1.42
C VAL A 149 -1.24 5.25 2.78
N ARG A 150 -0.30 4.62 3.47
CA ARG A 150 0.13 5.15 4.77
C ARG A 150 1.01 6.38 4.59
N ASP A 151 0.72 7.40 5.38
CA ASP A 151 1.45 8.66 5.45
C ASP A 151 2.54 8.62 6.54
N ASP A 152 3.45 7.65 6.47
CA ASP A 152 4.53 7.50 7.44
C ASP A 152 5.86 7.15 6.75
N GLU A 153 6.94 7.11 7.53
CA GLU A 153 8.31 6.88 7.05
C GLU A 153 8.67 5.39 6.97
N GLU A 154 7.72 4.48 7.25
CA GLU A 154 7.94 3.03 7.11
C GLU A 154 7.88 2.62 5.62
N TYR A 155 8.49 1.47 5.33
CA TYR A 155 8.38 0.87 3.99
C TYR A 155 7.07 0.11 3.86
N HIS A 156 6.35 0.37 2.77
CA HIS A 156 5.10 -0.27 2.43
C HIS A 156 5.16 -0.89 1.05
N VAL A 157 4.52 -2.04 0.89
CA VAL A 157 4.42 -2.73 -0.39
C VAL A 157 3.07 -2.41 -1.00
N VAL A 158 3.10 -1.89 -2.24
CA VAL A 158 1.91 -1.67 -3.06
C VAL A 158 1.88 -2.72 -4.16
N MET A 159 0.71 -3.31 -4.38
CA MET A 159 0.46 -4.17 -5.53
C MET A 159 -0.82 -3.71 -6.22
N ILE A 160 -0.71 -3.47 -7.53
CA ILE A 160 -1.81 -3.14 -8.42
C ILE A 160 -2.00 -4.29 -9.38
N LYS A 161 -3.13 -4.97 -9.24
CA LYS A 161 -3.59 -5.97 -10.19
C LYS A 161 -4.44 -5.28 -11.25
N PHE A 162 -4.29 -5.62 -12.52
CA PHE A 162 -5.10 -5.06 -13.60
C PHE A 162 -5.19 -6.02 -14.80
N THR A 163 -6.11 -5.74 -15.72
CA THR A 163 -6.27 -6.46 -16.98
C THR A 163 -6.17 -5.50 -18.16
N THR A 164 -5.29 -5.79 -19.11
CA THR A 164 -5.14 -4.96 -20.32
C THR A 164 -6.39 -5.04 -21.21
N PRO A 165 -6.75 -3.94 -21.89
CA PRO A 165 -7.93 -3.95 -22.76
C PRO A 165 -7.68 -4.79 -24.02
N LYS A 166 -8.77 -5.11 -24.73
CA LYS A 166 -8.70 -5.80 -26.03
C LYS A 166 -7.92 -4.99 -27.07
N ASP A 167 -8.28 -3.71 -27.17
CA ASP A 167 -7.76 -2.79 -28.16
C ASP A 167 -6.97 -1.73 -27.38
N LYS A 168 -5.66 -1.95 -27.24
CA LYS A 168 -4.77 -1.03 -26.50
C LYS A 168 -3.95 -0.16 -27.46
N SER A 169 -3.60 1.03 -27.01
CA SER A 169 -2.69 1.91 -27.75
C SER A 169 -1.25 1.41 -27.63
N PRO A 170 -0.43 1.46 -28.69
CA PRO A 170 1.03 1.29 -28.58
C PRO A 170 1.69 2.33 -27.66
N GLN A 171 1.00 3.42 -27.35
CA GLN A 171 1.44 4.51 -26.47
C GLN A 171 0.83 4.40 -25.06
N SER A 172 0.34 3.22 -24.67
CA SER A 172 -0.22 3.06 -23.32
C SER A 172 0.91 3.06 -22.30
N SER A 173 0.72 3.79 -21.19
CA SER A 173 1.67 3.88 -20.09
C SER A 173 0.99 3.50 -18.77
N LEU A 174 1.78 2.94 -17.85
CA LEU A 174 1.45 2.86 -16.43
C LEU A 174 2.14 4.00 -15.71
N TYR A 175 1.56 4.45 -14.60
CA TYR A 175 2.18 5.48 -13.79
C TYR A 175 2.27 5.08 -12.32
N ILE A 176 3.24 5.63 -11.60
CA ILE A 176 3.30 5.59 -10.13
C ILE A 176 3.31 7.05 -9.68
N GLN A 177 2.16 7.55 -9.22
CA GLN A 177 1.97 8.98 -8.96
C GLN A 177 1.51 9.21 -7.52
N PRO A 178 2.44 9.51 -6.60
CA PRO A 178 2.09 10.02 -5.28
C PRO A 178 1.18 11.26 -5.41
N ASN A 179 0.15 11.34 -4.59
CA ASN A 179 -0.79 12.47 -4.54
C ASN A 179 -1.43 12.83 -5.89
N ARG A 180 -1.68 11.84 -6.76
CA ARG A 180 -2.40 12.09 -8.02
C ARG A 180 -3.73 12.79 -7.74
N GLY A 181 -3.98 13.89 -8.46
CA GLY A 181 -5.16 14.73 -8.28
C GLY A 181 -5.07 15.76 -7.14
N ASP A 182 -3.95 15.81 -6.41
CA ASP A 182 -3.69 16.72 -5.31
C ASP A 182 -2.43 17.57 -5.59
N PHE A 183 -2.43 18.83 -5.18
CA PHE A 183 -1.32 19.77 -5.43
C PHE A 183 -0.22 19.68 -4.36
N ASP A 184 -0.43 18.89 -3.30
CA ASP A 184 0.53 18.73 -2.22
C ASP A 184 1.82 18.06 -2.69
N THR A 185 2.93 18.78 -2.52
CA THR A 185 4.28 18.28 -2.78
C THR A 185 4.63 17.18 -1.77
N VAL A 186 5.16 16.07 -2.28
CA VAL A 186 5.63 14.95 -1.47
C VAL A 186 6.90 14.37 -2.06
N LYS A 187 7.79 13.91 -1.18
CA LYS A 187 9.02 13.22 -1.53
C LYS A 187 8.99 11.80 -1.00
N VAL A 188 9.18 10.83 -1.88
CA VAL A 188 9.14 9.41 -1.57
C VAL A 188 10.38 8.71 -2.12
N GLU A 189 10.82 7.65 -1.44
CA GLU A 189 11.67 6.65 -2.04
C GLU A 189 10.79 5.54 -2.61
N ILE A 190 11.06 5.12 -3.84
CA ILE A 190 10.41 3.99 -4.51
C ILE A 190 11.49 2.99 -4.92
N LYS A 191 11.29 1.71 -4.62
CA LYS A 191 12.21 0.62 -4.95
C LYS A 191 11.45 -0.67 -5.23
N ASP A 192 12.16 -1.72 -5.61
CA ASP A 192 11.59 -3.05 -5.83
C ASP A 192 10.40 -3.00 -6.82
N ILE A 193 10.60 -2.33 -7.97
CA ILE A 193 9.54 -2.09 -8.96
C ILE A 193 9.48 -3.27 -9.93
N TYR A 194 8.32 -3.91 -9.98
CA TYR A 194 8.11 -5.15 -10.72
C TYR A 194 6.81 -5.14 -11.52
N LEU A 195 6.83 -5.71 -12.72
CA LEU A 195 5.63 -5.98 -13.50
C LEU A 195 5.66 -7.42 -14.02
N ILE A 196 4.66 -8.20 -13.65
CA ILE A 196 4.59 -9.63 -14.02
C ILE A 196 3.20 -10.02 -14.54
N GLU A 197 3.16 -10.99 -15.46
CA GLU A 197 1.93 -11.61 -15.96
C GLU A 197 1.39 -12.63 -14.95
N THR A 198 0.10 -12.57 -14.60
CA THR A 198 -0.43 -13.39 -13.50
C THR A 198 -0.63 -14.85 -13.85
N GLU A 199 -0.71 -15.22 -15.14
CA GLU A 199 -0.79 -16.63 -15.56
C GLU A 199 0.43 -17.42 -15.08
N LEU A 200 1.60 -16.78 -14.96
CA LEU A 200 2.81 -17.40 -14.40
C LEU A 200 2.65 -17.83 -12.94
N LEU A 201 1.76 -17.17 -12.18
CA LEU A 201 1.45 -17.54 -10.82
C LEU A 201 0.55 -18.79 -10.76
N GLN A 202 -0.22 -19.08 -11.82
CA GLN A 202 -1.20 -20.18 -11.87
C GLN A 202 -0.64 -21.50 -12.43
N ILE A 203 0.37 -21.45 -13.30
CA ILE A 203 0.88 -22.62 -14.04
C ILE A 203 1.47 -23.73 -13.15
N ASP A 204 1.91 -23.41 -11.93
CA ASP A 204 2.59 -24.38 -11.05
C ASP A 204 1.67 -25.11 -10.05
N GLU A 205 0.39 -24.71 -9.95
CA GLU A 205 -0.58 -25.45 -9.13
C GLU A 205 -1.07 -26.73 -9.83
N THR A 206 -0.97 -26.79 -11.15
CA THR A 206 -1.42 -27.92 -11.97
C THR A 206 -0.34 -28.99 -12.20
N GLN A 207 0.94 -28.69 -11.94
CA GLN A 207 2.04 -29.67 -12.06
C GLN A 207 2.29 -30.46 -10.76
N ASN A 208 1.65 -30.09 -9.64
CA ASN A 208 1.74 -30.78 -8.36
C ASN A 208 0.49 -31.59 -7.98
N ARG A 209 -0.34 -31.99 -8.96
CA ARG A 209 -1.50 -32.89 -8.77
C ARG A 209 -1.32 -34.21 -9.49
#